data_AF-A0A924RSM9-F1
#
_entry.id   AF-A0A924RSM9-F1
#
_cell.length_a   1.000
_cell.length_b   1.000
_cell.length_c   1.000
_cell.angle_alpha   90.00
_cell.angle_beta   90.00
_cell.angle_gamma   90.00
#
_symmetry.space_group_name_H-M   'P 1'
#
loop_
_entity.id
_entity.type
_entity.pdbx_description
1 polymer ?
#
loop_
_entity_poly.entity_id
_entity_poly.type
_entity_poly.pdbx_seq_one_letter_code
_entity_poly.pdbx_strand_id
1 'polypeptide(L)'
;MVPPTLSTKSARATKSAVKTTPAAANAAAASFAALTAKLDYMNPEDVENIRRAYRFADEAHLGQLRNSGEPYITHPIAVAQQCAEWKLDAQALM
;
A
#
# COMPACT_ATOMS: atom_id res chain seq x y z
N MET A 1 1.89 46.89 -26.44
CA MET A 1 2.92 45.89 -26.76
C MET A 1 3.24 45.15 -25.46
N VAL A 2 2.49 44.10 -25.13
CA VAL A 2 2.66 43.32 -23.88
C VAL A 2 3.23 41.95 -24.29
N PRO A 3 4.35 41.48 -23.72
CA PRO A 3 4.90 40.17 -24.06
C PRO A 3 4.06 39.03 -23.46
N PRO A 4 3.89 37.89 -24.14
CA PRO A 4 3.26 36.71 -23.56
C PRO A 4 4.24 35.98 -22.61
N THR A 5 3.81 35.68 -21.39
CA THR A 5 4.56 34.85 -20.45
C THR A 5 4.45 33.37 -20.85
N LEU A 6 5.61 32.72 -20.92
CA LEU A 6 5.75 31.32 -21.30
C LEU A 6 5.19 30.36 -20.24
N SER A 7 4.56 29.30 -20.77
CA SER A 7 4.23 28.00 -20.21
C SER A 7 5.23 27.43 -19.19
N THR A 8 4.75 27.01 -18.03
CA THR A 8 5.41 26.00 -17.19
C THR A 8 4.65 24.68 -17.30
N LYS A 9 5.12 23.79 -18.18
CA LYS A 9 4.70 22.38 -18.17
C LYS A 9 5.31 21.71 -16.93
N SER A 10 4.46 21.24 -16.03
CA SER A 10 4.85 20.37 -14.92
C SER A 10 5.47 19.08 -15.48
N ALA A 11 6.79 18.91 -15.30
CA ALA A 11 7.50 17.71 -15.69
C ALA A 11 7.06 16.54 -14.82
N ARG A 12 6.36 15.57 -15.41
CA ARG A 12 6.03 14.29 -14.78
C ARG A 12 7.32 13.48 -14.68
N ALA A 13 7.82 13.29 -13.46
CA ALA A 13 8.95 12.41 -13.18
C ALA A 13 8.62 10.98 -13.64
N THR A 14 9.50 10.41 -14.46
CA THR A 14 9.43 9.03 -14.93
C THR A 14 9.74 8.09 -13.77
N LYS A 15 8.75 7.27 -13.36
CA LYS A 15 8.97 6.21 -12.36
C LYS A 15 9.97 5.20 -12.94
N SER A 16 11.19 5.22 -12.41
CA SER A 16 12.20 4.20 -12.69
C SER A 16 11.69 2.85 -12.21
N ALA A 17 11.85 1.79 -13.02
CA ALA A 17 11.44 0.44 -12.69
C ALA A 17 12.34 -0.11 -11.56
N VAL A 18 11.93 0.07 -10.31
CA VAL A 18 12.61 -0.50 -9.15
C VAL A 18 12.33 -2.00 -9.12
N LYS A 19 13.38 -2.81 -9.26
CA LYS A 19 13.32 -4.26 -9.08
C LYS A 19 13.01 -4.56 -7.61
N THR A 20 11.86 -5.16 -7.33
CA THR A 20 11.53 -5.72 -6.02
C THR A 20 12.54 -6.82 -5.64
N THR A 21 13.04 -6.79 -4.41
CA THR A 21 13.89 -7.87 -3.90
C THR A 21 13.01 -9.04 -3.40
N PRO A 22 13.48 -10.30 -3.48
CA PRO A 22 12.74 -11.44 -2.97
C PRO A 22 12.39 -11.31 -1.48
N ALA A 23 13.29 -10.72 -0.69
CA ALA A 23 13.05 -10.46 0.73
C ALA A 23 11.87 -9.49 0.95
N ALA A 24 11.75 -8.45 0.12
CA ALA A 24 10.66 -7.50 0.21
C ALA A 24 9.30 -8.12 -0.11
N ALA A 25 9.25 -8.93 -1.17
CA ALA A 25 8.05 -9.66 -1.55
C ALA A 25 7.61 -10.66 -0.47
N ASN A 26 8.56 -11.38 0.13
CA ASN A 26 8.28 -12.31 1.23
C ASN A 26 7.75 -11.59 2.48
N ALA A 27 8.31 -10.43 2.83
CA ALA A 27 7.85 -9.64 3.97
C ALA A 27 6.43 -9.11 3.76
N ALA A 28 6.10 -8.65 2.55
CA ALA A 28 4.75 -8.21 2.18
C ALA A 28 3.74 -9.36 2.27
N ALA A 29 4.07 -10.52 1.69
CA ALA A 29 3.23 -11.72 1.72
C ALA A 29 2.97 -12.22 3.16
N ALA A 30 4.01 -12.28 3.99
CA ALA A 30 3.89 -12.70 5.39
C ALA A 30 3.01 -11.73 6.20
N SER A 31 3.21 -10.43 6.02
CA SER A 31 2.42 -9.40 6.70
C SER A 31 0.95 -9.46 6.31
N PHE A 32 0.66 -9.64 5.02
CA PHE A 32 -0.72 -9.75 4.53
C PHE A 32 -1.42 -11.03 5.01
N ALA A 33 -0.71 -12.16 5.03
CA ALA A 33 -1.25 -13.41 5.59
C ALA A 33 -1.71 -13.21 7.05
N ALA A 34 -0.89 -12.52 7.87
CA ALA A 34 -1.23 -12.20 9.24
C ALA A 34 -2.42 -11.23 9.38
N LEU A 35 -2.64 -10.33 8.41
CA LEU A 35 -3.87 -9.53 8.35
C LEU A 35 -5.08 -10.42 8.05
N THR A 36 -5.02 -11.25 7.03
CA THR A 36 -6.17 -12.09 6.62
C THR A 36 -6.63 -13.05 7.71
N ALA A 37 -5.73 -13.50 8.58
CA ALA A 37 -6.06 -14.34 9.73
C ALA A 37 -6.94 -13.63 10.79
N LYS A 38 -7.00 -12.30 10.78
CA LYS A 38 -7.79 -11.48 11.71
C LYS A 38 -9.14 -11.01 11.15
N LEU A 39 -9.46 -11.36 9.90
CA LEU A 39 -10.67 -10.89 9.22
C LEU A 39 -11.85 -11.88 9.34
N ASP A 40 -11.81 -12.78 10.31
CA ASP A 40 -12.83 -13.82 10.53
C ASP A 40 -14.22 -13.26 10.88
N TYR A 41 -14.26 -12.00 11.33
CA TYR A 41 -15.48 -11.27 11.65
C TYR A 41 -16.13 -10.58 10.45
N MET A 42 -15.50 -10.61 9.27
CA MET A 42 -15.99 -9.95 8.06
C MET A 42 -16.66 -10.93 7.10
N ASN A 43 -17.57 -10.42 6.27
CA ASN A 43 -18.13 -11.20 5.18
C ASN A 43 -17.10 -11.36 4.03
N PRO A 44 -17.28 -12.35 3.13
CA PRO A 44 -16.32 -12.60 2.05
C PRO A 44 -16.13 -11.45 1.06
N GLU A 45 -17.16 -10.62 0.85
CA GLU A 45 -17.09 -9.47 -0.06
C GLU A 45 -16.17 -8.39 0.49
N ASP A 46 -16.30 -8.06 1.77
CA ASP A 46 -15.42 -7.12 2.48
C ASP A 46 -13.97 -7.59 2.49
N VAL A 47 -13.75 -8.88 2.75
CA VAL A 47 -12.39 -9.45 2.68
C VAL A 47 -11.80 -9.29 1.27
N GLU A 48 -12.58 -9.48 0.21
CA GLU A 48 -12.08 -9.28 -1.15
C GLU A 48 -11.85 -7.80 -1.49
N ASN A 49 -12.64 -6.88 -0.94
CA ASN A 49 -12.39 -5.45 -1.05
C ASN A 49 -11.06 -5.08 -0.37
N ILE A 50 -10.77 -5.63 0.82
CA ILE A 50 -9.49 -5.46 1.51
C ILE A 50 -8.33 -6.06 0.69
N ARG A 51 -8.51 -7.22 0.03
CA ARG A 51 -7.48 -7.75 -0.88
C ARG A 51 -7.17 -6.79 -2.03
N ARG A 52 -8.20 -6.15 -2.59
CA ARG A 52 -8.04 -5.14 -3.65
C ARG A 52 -7.29 -3.92 -3.15
N ALA A 53 -7.66 -3.41 -1.97
CA ALA A 53 -6.97 -2.30 -1.32
C ALA A 53 -5.49 -2.62 -1.04
N TYR A 54 -5.20 -3.81 -0.52
CA TYR A 54 -3.83 -4.29 -0.34
C TYR A 54 -3.04 -4.30 -1.66
N ARG A 55 -3.59 -4.84 -2.76
CA ARG A 55 -2.91 -4.83 -4.07
C ARG A 55 -2.58 -3.41 -4.53
N PHE A 56 -3.53 -2.50 -4.38
CA PHE A 56 -3.33 -1.09 -4.70
C PHE A 56 -2.22 -0.46 -3.85
N ALA A 57 -2.23 -0.71 -2.54
CA ALA A 57 -1.21 -0.21 -1.63
C ALA A 57 0.17 -0.81 -1.95
N ASP A 58 0.27 -2.10 -2.23
CA ASP A 58 1.52 -2.78 -2.58
C ASP A 58 2.14 -2.14 -3.82
N GLU A 59 1.37 -1.99 -4.89
CA GLU A 59 1.79 -1.31 -6.12
C GLU A 59 2.22 0.15 -5.89
N ALA A 60 1.49 0.88 -5.06
CA ALA A 60 1.80 2.27 -4.73
C ALA A 60 3.12 2.42 -3.97
N HIS A 61 3.48 1.43 -3.14
CA HIS A 61 4.66 1.43 -2.28
C HIS A 61 5.82 0.57 -2.82
N LEU A 62 5.71 0.02 -4.04
CA LEU A 62 6.79 -0.75 -4.67
C LEU A 62 8.12 0.04 -4.68
N GLY A 63 9.16 -0.62 -4.17
CA GLY A 63 10.52 -0.05 -4.11
C GLY A 63 10.72 1.00 -3.03
N GLN A 64 9.68 1.37 -2.27
CA GLN A 64 9.80 2.28 -1.14
C GLN A 64 10.26 1.51 0.10
N LEU A 65 11.20 2.10 0.85
CA LEU A 65 11.72 1.54 2.08
C LEU A 65 11.43 2.48 3.26
N ARG A 66 11.25 1.91 4.44
CA ARG A 66 11.23 2.65 5.71
C ARG A 66 12.66 3.02 6.11
N ASN A 67 12.80 3.93 7.08
CA ASN A 67 14.11 4.23 7.68
C ASN A 67 14.76 2.99 8.35
N SER A 68 13.98 1.97 8.71
CA SER A 68 14.47 0.67 9.19
C SER A 68 15.09 -0.21 8.09
N GLY A 69 14.91 0.13 6.81
CA GLY A 69 15.31 -0.69 5.67
C GLY A 69 14.26 -1.71 5.23
N GLU A 70 13.13 -1.82 5.95
CA GLU A 70 12.04 -2.71 5.58
C GLU A 70 11.20 -2.14 4.43
N PRO A 71 10.52 -2.98 3.64
CA PRO A 71 9.57 -2.52 2.63
C PRO A 71 8.47 -1.66 3.26
N TYR A 72 8.17 -0.50 2.66
CA TYR A 72 7.22 0.44 3.24
C TYR A 72 5.82 -0.14 3.41
N ILE A 73 5.41 -1.03 2.50
CA ILE A 73 4.11 -1.72 2.53
C ILE A 73 3.82 -2.46 3.85
N THR A 74 4.85 -2.85 4.59
CA THR A 74 4.70 -3.46 5.92
C THR A 74 3.98 -2.55 6.93
N HIS A 75 4.12 -1.22 6.79
CA HIS A 75 3.51 -0.28 7.73
C HIS A 75 1.99 -0.15 7.57
N PRO A 76 1.43 0.15 6.38
CA PRO A 76 -0.02 0.15 6.18
C PRO A 76 -0.69 -1.17 6.60
N ILE A 77 -0.05 -2.31 6.33
CA ILE A 77 -0.58 -3.62 6.76
C ILE A 77 -0.64 -3.71 8.28
N ALA A 78 0.40 -3.26 9.00
CA ALA A 78 0.41 -3.26 10.45
C ALA A 78 -0.69 -2.36 11.05
N VAL A 79 -1.00 -1.22 10.41
CA VAL A 79 -2.14 -0.37 10.80
C VAL A 79 -3.46 -1.11 10.58
N ALA A 80 -3.67 -1.71 9.41
CA ALA A 80 -4.87 -2.49 9.12
C ALA A 80 -5.04 -3.67 10.10
N GLN A 81 -3.95 -4.32 10.50
CA GLN A 81 -3.96 -5.37 11.53
C GLN A 81 -4.43 -4.87 12.90
N GLN A 82 -4.08 -3.63 13.27
CA GLN A 82 -4.53 -3.01 14.51
C GLN A 82 -6.02 -2.63 14.43
N CYS A 83 -6.47 -2.12 13.29
CA CYS A 83 -7.89 -1.87 13.04
C CYS A 83 -8.71 -3.17 13.09
N ALA A 84 -8.18 -4.26 12.53
CA ALA A 84 -8.78 -5.59 12.57
C ALA A 84 -8.91 -6.13 14.01
N GLU A 85 -7.89 -5.90 14.85
CA GLU A 85 -7.91 -6.27 16.27
C GLU A 85 -9.06 -5.58 17.02
N TRP A 86 -9.33 -4.32 16.68
CA TRP A 86 -10.46 -3.56 17.24
C TRP A 86 -11.80 -3.88 16.57
N LYS A 87 -11.81 -4.81 15.61
CA LYS A 87 -12.98 -5.19 14.82
C LYS A 87 -13.69 -4.01 14.14
N LEU A 88 -12.91 -3.06 13.61
CA LEU A 88 -13.45 -1.97 12.82
C LEU A 88 -14.05 -2.48 11.50
N ASP A 89 -14.87 -1.65 10.86
CA ASP A 89 -15.51 -1.98 9.59
C ASP A 89 -14.51 -2.05 8.42
N ALA A 90 -14.94 -2.63 7.31
CA ALA A 90 -14.09 -2.83 6.14
C ALA A 90 -13.50 -1.53 5.59
N GLN A 91 -14.23 -0.41 5.69
CA GLN A 91 -13.75 0.90 5.24
C GLN A 91 -12.51 1.36 6.02
N ALA A 92 -12.38 1.03 7.30
CA ALA A 92 -11.20 1.38 8.09
C ALA A 92 -9.96 0.55 7.73
N LEU A 93 -10.11 -0.56 6.99
CA LEU A 93 -9.03 -1.48 6.62
C LEU A 93 -8.61 -1.39 5.15
N MET A 94 -9.33 -0.63 4.32
CA MET A 94 -9.03 -0.38 2.90
C MET A 94 -8.19 0.87 2.71
#